data_AF-A0A7K1DHP6-F1
#
_entry.id   AF-A0A7K1DHP6-F1
#
_cell.length_a   1.000
_cell.length_b   1.000
_cell.length_c   1.000
_cell.angle_alpha   90.00
_cell.angle_beta   90.00
_cell.angle_gamma   90.00
#
_symmetry.space_group_name_H-M   'P 1'
#
loop_
_entity.id
_entity.type
_entity.pdbx_description
1 polymer ?
#
loop_
_entity_poly.entity_id
_entity_poly.type
_entity_poly.pdbx_seq_one_letter_code
_entity_poly.pdbx_strand_id
1 'polypeptide(L)' 'MSAPKIDAGICLTVVSAKTASLAEILNILDRDGGLIVHDMLSPQTVASLREELDPTSDSTSVGPKVD' A
#
# COMPACT_ATOMS: atom_id res chain seq x y z
N MET A 1 -33.05 -3.82 7.95
CA MET A 1 -32.15 -3.19 6.96
C MET A 1 -30.88 -4.02 6.91
N SER A 2 -30.66 -4.75 5.82
CA SER A 2 -29.51 -5.64 5.68
C SER A 2 -28.28 -4.84 5.27
N ALA A 3 -27.16 -5.03 5.97
CA ALA A 3 -25.88 -4.45 5.60
C ALA A 3 -25.48 -4.90 4.18
N PRO A 4 -24.86 -4.03 3.36
CA PRO A 4 -24.40 -4.44 2.04
C PRO A 4 -23.34 -5.52 2.21
N LYS A 5 -23.59 -6.70 1.63
CA LYS A 5 -22.56 -7.72 1.43
C LYS A 5 -21.55 -7.11 0.45
N ILE A 6 -20.35 -6.80 0.93
CA ILE A 6 -19.24 -6.46 0.03
C ILE A 6 -18.89 -7.76 -0.69
N ASP A 7 -19.41 -7.87 -1.90
CA ASP A 7 -19.14 -8.96 -2.82
C ASP A 7 -17.64 -9.01 -3.09
N ALA A 8 -17.07 -10.21 -3.05
CA ALA A 8 -15.64 -10.49 -3.18
C ALA A 8 -15.17 -10.34 -4.65
N GLY A 9 -15.39 -9.17 -5.25
CA GLY A 9 -15.20 -8.94 -6.69
C GLY A 9 -14.52 -7.63 -7.07
N ILE A 10 -14.07 -6.81 -6.10
CA ILE A 10 -13.31 -5.59 -6.41
C ILE A 10 -11.81 -5.94 -6.30
N CYS A 11 -11.20 -6.25 -7.45
CA CYS A 11 -9.76 -6.49 -7.56
C CYS A 11 -9.11 -5.25 -8.17
N LEU A 12 -8.17 -4.63 -7.44
CA LEU A 12 -7.39 -3.52 -7.98
C LEU A 12 -6.49 -4.03 -9.11
N THR A 13 -6.42 -3.26 -10.20
CA THR A 13 -5.49 -3.56 -11.29
C THR A 13 -4.05 -3.52 -10.75
N VAL A 14 -3.28 -4.58 -11.01
CA VAL A 14 -1.87 -4.70 -10.57
C VAL A 14 -0.96 -4.56 -11.77
N VAL A 15 0.00 -3.64 -11.69
CA VAL A 15 1.02 -3.41 -12.73
C VAL A 15 2.41 -3.34 -12.11
N SER A 16 3.48 -3.58 -12.87
CA SER A 16 4.87 -3.38 -12.40
C SER A 16 5.44 -2.10 -12.98
N ALA A 17 6.09 -1.29 -12.13
CA ALA A 17 6.78 -0.08 -12.54
C ALA A 17 7.95 -0.35 -13.52
N LYS A 18 8.42 -1.59 -13.62
CA LYS A 18 9.47 -2.00 -14.55
C LYS A 18 8.98 -2.13 -15.99
N THR A 19 7.70 -2.41 -16.18
CA THR A 19 7.13 -2.76 -17.49
C THR A 19 6.04 -1.82 -17.95
N ALA A 20 5.28 -1.23 -17.02
CA ALA A 20 4.23 -0.27 -17.35
C ALA A 20 4.82 1.13 -17.51
N SER A 21 4.41 1.82 -18.59
CA SER A 21 4.70 3.23 -18.76
C SER A 21 3.90 4.08 -17.76
N LEU A 22 4.40 5.29 -17.47
CA LEU A 22 3.68 6.24 -16.62
C LEU A 22 2.28 6.57 -17.18
N ALA A 23 2.16 6.69 -18.50
CA ALA A 23 0.88 6.98 -19.16
C ALA A 23 -0.16 5.87 -18.92
N GLU A 24 0.25 4.60 -18.97
CA GLU A 24 -0.64 3.47 -18.67
C GLU A 24 -1.07 3.47 -17.20
N ILE A 25 -0.15 3.72 -16.27
CA ILE A 25 -0.45 3.83 -14.83
C ILE A 25 -1.49 4.91 -14.57
N LEU A 26 -1.32 6.10 -15.16
CA LEU A 26 -2.23 7.22 -14.99
C LEU A 26 -3.60 6.96 -15.61
N ASN A 27 -3.65 6.32 -16.80
CA ASN A 27 -4.91 5.94 -17.42
C ASN A 27 -5.70 4.93 -16.58
N ILE A 28 -5.02 3.96 -15.97
CA ILE A 28 -5.66 3.00 -15.06
C ILE A 28 -6.16 3.72 -13.81
N LEU A 29 -5.38 4.64 -13.25
CA LEU A 29 -5.79 5.42 -12.08
C LEU A 29 -7.03 6.26 -12.34
N ASP A 30 -7.10 6.94 -13.49
CA ASP A 30 -8.25 7.76 -13.89
C ASP A 30 -9.51 6.89 -14.10
N ARG A 31 -9.36 5.71 -14.72
CA ARG A 31 -10.47 4.79 -15.02
C ARG A 31 -11.01 4.06 -13.78
N ASP A 32 -10.10 3.52 -12.95
CA ASP A 32 -10.45 2.59 -11.87
C ASP A 32 -10.48 3.27 -10.50
N GLY A 33 -10.00 4.52 -10.39
CA GLY A 33 -9.89 5.27 -9.14
C GLY A 33 -8.78 4.78 -8.20
N GLY A 34 -8.10 3.70 -8.55
CA GLY A 34 -6.99 3.14 -7.77
C GLY A 34 -6.34 1.96 -8.47
N LEU A 35 -5.05 1.75 -8.21
CA LEU A 35 -4.28 0.61 -8.71
C LEU A 35 -3.14 0.25 -7.75
N ILE A 36 -2.61 -0.96 -7.90
CA ILE A 36 -1.41 -1.41 -7.19
C ILE A 36 -0.24 -1.42 -8.17
N VAL A 37 0.83 -0.68 -7.85
CA VAL A 37 2.07 -0.69 -8.64
C VAL A 37 3.16 -1.43 -7.89
N HIS A 38 3.52 -2.62 -8.38
CA HIS A 38 4.67 -3.38 -7.90
C HIS A 38 5.98 -2.75 -8.37
N ASP A 39 7.06 -3.04 -7.63
CA ASP A 39 8.42 -2.60 -7.95
C ASP A 39 8.61 -1.07 -8.07
N MET A 40 7.71 -0.25 -7.50
CA MET A 40 7.86 1.21 -7.46
C MET A 40 9.09 1.66 -6.67
N LEU A 41 9.42 0.91 -5.62
CA LEU A 41 10.58 1.18 -4.77
C LEU A 41 11.62 0.09 -4.99
N SER A 42 12.89 0.49 -5.03
CA SER A 42 13.98 -0.46 -5.06
C SER A 42 14.03 -1.25 -3.74
N PRO A 43 14.54 -2.49 -3.74
CA PRO A 43 14.70 -3.27 -2.50
C PRO A 43 15.55 -2.54 -1.44
N GLN A 44 16.56 -1.78 -1.87
CA GLN A 44 17.40 -0.99 -0.98
C GLN A 44 16.60 0.13 -0.30
N THR A 45 15.79 0.86 -1.07
CA THR A 45 14.91 1.90 -0.53
C THR A 45 13.91 1.31 0.47
N VAL A 46 13.36 0.13 0.19
CA VAL A 46 12.45 -0.56 1.12
C VAL A 46 13.18 -0.97 2.41
N ALA A 47 14.42 -1.44 2.31
CA ALA A 47 15.23 -1.80 3.48
C ALA A 47 15.53 -0.57 4.37
N SER A 48 16.02 0.52 3.78
CA SER A 48 16.30 1.76 4.52
C SER A 48 15.03 2.33 5.17
N LEU A 49 13.90 2.34 4.45
CA LEU A 49 12.64 2.84 5.01
C LEU A 49 12.18 2.00 6.21
N ARG A 50 12.40 0.68 6.20
CA ARG A 50 12.09 -0.19 7.34
C ARG A 50 12.97 0.13 8.55
N GLU A 51 14.27 0.27 8.33
CA GLU A 51 15.23 0.64 9.40
C GLU A 51 14.90 2.00 10.04
N GLU A 52 14.39 2.96 9.28
CA GLU A 52 13.94 4.26 9.79
C GLU A 52 12.61 4.18 10.57
N LEU A 53 11.69 3.29 10.17
CA LEU A 53 10.36 3.15 10.79
C LEU A 53 10.34 2.26 12.03
N ASP A 54 11.23 1.27 12.12
CA ASP A 54 11.36 0.37 13.28
C ASP A 54 11.49 1.11 14.63
N PRO A 55 12.39 2.09 14.82
CA PRO A 55 12.53 2.79 16.10
C PRO A 55 11.31 3.67 16.47
N THR A 56 10.51 4.07 15.48
CA THR A 56 9.29 4.86 15.73
C THR A 56 8.12 3.97 16.19
N SER A 57 8.10 2.71 15.74
CA SER A 57 7.07 1.74 16.14
C SER A 57 7.20 1.37 17.62
N ASP A 58 8.42 1.14 18.11
CA ASP A 58 8.69 0.84 19.53
C ASP A 58 8.42 2.02 20.47
N SER A 59 8.64 3.25 20.00
CA SER A 59 8.44 4.49 20.78
C SER A 59 6.97 4.80 21.09
N THR A 60 6.01 4.16 20.41
CA THR A 60 4.57 4.31 20.68
C THR A 60 3.99 3.21 21.55
N SER A 61 4.82 2.32 22.11
CA SER A 61 4.41 1.41 23.19
C SER A 61 4.14 2.23 24.46
N VAL A 62 2.95 2.81 24.53
CA VAL A 62 2.39 3.33 25.78
C VAL A 62 2.40 2.17 26.79
N GLY A 63 3.22 2.30 27.82
CA GLY A 63 3.51 1.26 28.80
C GLY A 63 2.26 0.69 29.48
N PRO A 64 2.39 -0.44 30.21
CA PRO A 64 1.23 -1.10 30.81
C PRO A 64 0.46 -0.10 31.66
N LYS A 65 -0.86 -0.07 31.49
CA LYS A 65 -1.77 0.59 32.43
C LYS A 65 -1.46 0.02 33.82
N VAL A 66 -0.76 0.78 34.64
CA VAL A 66 -0.60 0.48 36.05
C VAL A 66 -1.96 0.71 36.70
N ASP A 67 -2.60 -0.39 37.12
CA ASP A 67 -3.75 -0.38 38.04
C ASP A 67 -3.31 0.04 39.45
#